data_AF-A0A139IIA5-F1
#
_entry.id   AF-A0A139IIA5-F1
#
_cell.length_a   1.000
_cell.length_b   1.000
_cell.length_c   1.000
_cell.angle_alpha   90.00
_cell.angle_beta   90.00
_cell.angle_gamma   90.00
#
_symmetry.space_group_name_H-M   'P 1'
#
loop_
_entity.id
_entity.type
_entity.pdbx_description
1 polymer ?
#
loop_
_entity_poly.entity_id
_entity_poly.type
_entity_poly.pdbx_seq_one_letter_code
_entity_poly.pdbx_strand_id
1 'polypeptide(L)'
;MRRRFSDQHGGQDVPKNRLVPGFGSRRTQQAWESNKLHWQVLSRRTPSIDRLSGAAHARYVCQDTKSASPAKGQVCGICRAQRKPAGRTDNNPCRIEEGDFYEAHQQLLTIANRYVKSSSYADAIELLSSGATLLLKAGAGSSGADLCTYLIDIYQKSELKPDTANKARLLSLLRAFPLNEPGKKKFVAGIVEWSSKFGEFPAGDPELHHVIGTLYAEEGEVYDAERHLTLGTSDSAAVFADTEYTWYETDEPSTASHYAARAVFPYLLVGNTRAANKALLLFTSRLSTSHPGLGVQSISSPSSDIRIYPSLPLLNFLGLLLLAIQRGSSDLFKTLKSHYATHLKEVSAWEEPMLQIGEMYFGIKIPSQSNPMMDMMSSLLMGGNNPFAAKKREPQRVQAAGSEKPSEAGTPQPPAPGVE
;
A
#
# COMPACT_ATOMS: atom_id res chain seq x y z
N MET A 1 -25.60 -36.67 -63.19
CA MET A 1 -26.62 -35.61 -63.40
C MET A 1 -26.90 -34.94 -62.05
N ARG A 2 -27.06 -33.61 -61.95
CA ARG A 2 -27.24 -32.88 -60.67
C ARG A 2 -28.70 -32.87 -60.20
N ARG A 3 -28.97 -32.88 -58.87
CA ARG A 3 -29.62 -31.79 -58.06
C ARG A 3 -30.45 -32.27 -56.84
N ARG A 4 -30.48 -31.37 -55.83
CA ARG A 4 -31.29 -31.22 -54.59
C ARG A 4 -30.59 -31.79 -53.33
N PHE A 5 -30.17 -30.98 -52.33
CA PHE A 5 -30.94 -30.10 -51.39
C PHE A 5 -32.03 -30.91 -50.66
N SER A 6 -32.16 -30.94 -49.32
CA SER A 6 -31.73 -30.02 -48.24
C SER A 6 -31.61 -30.80 -46.90
N ASP A 7 -31.11 -30.31 -45.75
CA ASP A 7 -30.56 -28.98 -45.32
C ASP A 7 -29.56 -29.15 -44.14
N GLN A 8 -29.16 -28.07 -43.45
CA GLN A 8 -28.25 -28.07 -42.28
C GLN A 8 -28.97 -27.78 -40.96
N HIS A 9 -28.66 -28.54 -39.89
CA HIS A 9 -28.59 -28.03 -38.51
C HIS A 9 -27.69 -28.95 -37.66
N GLY A 10 -26.42 -28.57 -37.51
CA GLY A 10 -25.47 -29.24 -36.62
C GLY A 10 -25.47 -28.60 -35.23
N GLY A 11 -26.11 -29.24 -34.26
CA GLY A 11 -25.86 -28.95 -32.85
C GLY A 11 -24.53 -29.60 -32.44
N GLN A 12 -23.57 -28.79 -31.97
CA GLN A 12 -22.39 -29.30 -31.27
C GLN A 12 -22.59 -29.06 -29.77
N ASP A 13 -22.64 -30.16 -29.01
CA ASP A 13 -22.65 -30.12 -27.55
C ASP A 13 -21.36 -29.49 -27.03
N VAL A 14 -21.49 -28.35 -26.35
CA VAL A 14 -20.39 -27.79 -25.53
C VAL A 14 -20.26 -28.65 -24.27
N PRO A 15 -19.08 -29.22 -23.96
CA PRO A 15 -18.93 -30.06 -22.79
C PRO A 15 -19.16 -29.25 -21.51
N LYS A 16 -20.09 -29.72 -20.68
CA LYS A 16 -20.36 -29.13 -19.35
C LYS A 16 -19.12 -29.29 -18.48
N ASN A 17 -18.30 -28.23 -18.40
CA ASN A 17 -17.19 -28.18 -17.46
C ASN A 17 -17.72 -28.38 -16.04
N ARG A 18 -17.26 -29.46 -15.38
CA ARG A 18 -17.58 -29.75 -14.00
C ARG A 18 -16.90 -28.70 -13.13
N LEU A 19 -17.67 -27.73 -12.65
CA LEU A 19 -17.23 -26.71 -11.69
C LEU A 19 -16.52 -27.39 -10.50
N VAL A 20 -15.31 -26.93 -10.19
CA VAL A 20 -14.56 -27.29 -8.98
C VAL A 20 -14.53 -26.04 -8.11
N PRO A 21 -15.42 -25.90 -7.11
CA PRO A 21 -15.49 -24.69 -6.31
C PRO A 21 -14.19 -24.40 -5.56
N GLY A 22 -13.77 -23.13 -5.55
CA GLY A 22 -12.77 -22.62 -4.61
C GLY A 22 -11.31 -22.63 -5.09
N PHE A 23 -11.05 -22.39 -6.38
CA PHE A 23 -9.69 -22.02 -6.83
C PHE A 23 -9.35 -20.56 -6.51
N GLY A 24 -10.23 -19.60 -6.85
CA GLY A 24 -10.00 -18.18 -6.56
C GLY A 24 -9.98 -17.81 -5.08
N SER A 25 -10.81 -18.48 -4.27
CA SER A 25 -10.77 -18.38 -2.80
C SER A 25 -9.39 -18.80 -2.24
N ARG A 26 -8.78 -19.88 -2.76
CA ARG A 26 -7.42 -20.29 -2.34
C ARG A 26 -6.34 -19.30 -2.77
N ARG A 27 -6.43 -18.76 -3.99
CA ARG A 27 -5.47 -17.74 -4.47
C ARG A 27 -5.52 -16.50 -3.58
N THR A 28 -6.71 -15.94 -3.35
CA THR A 28 -6.90 -14.77 -2.47
C THR A 28 -6.60 -15.05 -0.99
N GLN A 29 -6.72 -16.30 -0.53
CA GLN A 29 -6.31 -16.74 0.81
C GLN A 29 -4.79 -16.84 0.96
N GLN A 30 -4.08 -17.50 0.04
CA GLN A 30 -2.61 -17.54 0.02
C GLN A 30 -2.04 -16.12 0.00
N ALA A 31 -2.64 -15.28 -0.83
CA ALA A 31 -2.33 -13.88 -0.97
C ALA A 31 -2.54 -13.08 0.33
N TRP A 32 -3.55 -13.42 1.13
CA TRP A 32 -3.77 -12.84 2.45
C TRP A 32 -2.68 -13.27 3.45
N GLU A 33 -2.39 -14.58 3.52
CA GLU A 33 -1.38 -15.12 4.44
C GLU A 33 0.04 -14.59 4.13
N SER A 34 0.37 -14.32 2.86
CA SER A 34 1.64 -13.70 2.46
C SER A 34 1.83 -12.26 2.95
N ASN A 35 0.75 -11.52 3.23
CA ASN A 35 0.79 -10.13 3.72
C ASN A 35 0.33 -9.98 5.19
N LYS A 36 -0.18 -11.05 5.81
CA LYS A 36 -0.66 -11.12 7.20
C LYS A 36 0.31 -10.56 8.24
N LEU A 37 1.57 -10.99 8.25
CA LEU A 37 2.57 -10.50 9.22
C LEU A 37 2.82 -8.99 9.08
N HIS A 38 2.79 -8.47 7.85
CA HIS A 38 2.95 -7.04 7.59
C HIS A 38 1.77 -6.23 8.19
N TRP A 39 0.53 -6.68 7.97
CA TRP A 39 -0.65 -6.03 8.55
C TRP A 39 -0.74 -6.13 10.08
N GLN A 40 -0.39 -7.29 10.66
CA GLN A 40 -0.29 -7.47 12.12
C GLN A 40 0.74 -6.51 12.77
N VAL A 41 1.84 -6.22 12.08
CA VAL A 41 2.88 -5.31 12.57
C VAL A 41 2.42 -3.86 12.45
N LEU A 42 1.79 -3.48 11.35
CA LEU A 42 1.29 -2.12 11.13
C LEU A 42 0.15 -1.75 12.08
N SER A 43 -0.86 -2.62 12.25
CA SER A 43 -2.00 -2.36 13.14
C SER A 43 -1.60 -2.15 14.61
N ARG A 44 -0.43 -2.67 15.02
CA ARG A 44 0.16 -2.45 16.35
C ARG A 44 1.09 -1.24 16.46
N ARG A 45 1.57 -0.71 15.33
CA ARG A 45 2.60 0.36 15.28
C ARG A 45 2.09 1.73 14.88
N THR A 46 0.93 1.84 14.24
CA THR A 46 0.39 3.12 13.75
C THR A 46 -0.58 3.77 14.74
N PRO A 47 -0.27 4.94 15.32
CA PRO A 47 -1.31 5.87 15.77
C PRO A 47 -2.16 6.27 14.57
N SER A 48 -3.48 6.40 14.76
CA SER A 48 -4.44 6.70 13.67
C SER A 48 -3.97 7.86 12.77
N ILE A 49 -3.79 7.54 11.49
CA ILE A 49 -3.27 8.43 10.43
C ILE A 49 -4.18 9.66 10.21
N ASP A 50 -5.47 9.57 10.58
CA ASP A 50 -6.42 10.68 10.47
C ASP A 50 -6.00 11.95 11.23
N ARG A 51 -5.05 11.88 12.18
CA ARG A 51 -4.50 13.08 12.87
C ARG A 51 -3.47 13.88 12.07
N LEU A 52 -2.87 13.32 11.01
CA LEU A 52 -1.73 13.95 10.30
C LEU A 52 -2.09 14.56 8.93
N SER A 53 -3.23 14.20 8.33
CA SER A 53 -3.60 14.69 6.99
C SER A 53 -4.12 16.14 6.91
N GLY A 54 -4.20 16.86 8.04
CA GLY A 54 -4.83 18.18 8.13
C GLY A 54 -4.04 19.38 7.59
N ALA A 55 -2.75 19.24 7.28
CA ALA A 55 -1.85 20.38 7.07
C ALA A 55 -1.18 20.49 5.68
N ALA A 56 -1.38 19.53 4.77
CA ALA A 56 -0.72 19.50 3.47
C ALA A 56 -1.71 19.29 2.31
N HIS A 57 -2.39 20.37 1.90
CA HIS A 57 -3.13 20.45 0.64
C HIS A 57 -2.65 21.68 -0.16
N ALA A 58 -1.54 21.53 -0.85
CA ALA A 58 -1.10 22.46 -1.89
C ALA A 58 -1.43 21.85 -3.26
N ARG A 59 -2.39 22.47 -3.97
CA ARG A 59 -2.78 22.07 -5.33
C ARG A 59 -1.61 22.25 -6.28
N TYR A 60 -1.31 21.27 -7.13
CA TYR A 60 -0.63 21.53 -8.40
C TYR A 60 -1.35 20.84 -9.55
N VAL A 61 -1.61 21.65 -10.59
CA VAL A 61 -2.27 21.24 -11.82
C VAL A 61 -1.20 20.79 -12.80
N CYS A 62 -1.22 19.52 -13.20
CA CYS A 62 -0.48 19.09 -14.39
C CYS A 62 -1.14 19.70 -15.62
N GLN A 63 -0.52 20.72 -16.21
CA GLN A 63 -0.85 21.19 -17.55
C GLN A 63 -0.04 20.41 -18.59
N ASP A 64 -0.70 20.02 -19.68
CA ASP A 64 -0.08 19.35 -20.81
C ASP A 64 1.06 20.17 -21.43
N THR A 65 2.21 19.54 -21.67
CA THR A 65 3.18 20.03 -22.65
C THR A 65 3.52 18.92 -23.64
N LYS A 66 3.02 19.07 -24.87
CA LYS A 66 3.31 18.17 -25.99
C LYS A 66 4.79 18.29 -26.42
N SER A 67 5.36 17.14 -26.80
CA SER A 67 6.41 16.96 -27.82
C SER A 67 7.55 17.99 -27.92
N ALA A 68 8.75 17.60 -27.48
CA ALA A 68 10.01 18.14 -27.97
C ALA A 68 11.03 17.01 -28.20
N SER A 69 11.71 17.04 -29.34
CA SER A 69 12.73 16.05 -29.75
C SER A 69 14.04 16.22 -28.95
N PRO A 70 14.88 15.19 -28.76
CA PRO A 70 16.04 15.30 -27.86
C PRO A 70 17.14 16.18 -28.44
N ALA A 71 17.39 17.32 -27.81
CA ALA A 71 18.55 18.16 -28.10
C ALA A 71 19.83 17.48 -27.61
N LYS A 72 20.80 17.30 -28.52
CA LYS A 72 22.15 16.81 -28.20
C LYS A 72 22.85 17.78 -27.24
N GLY A 73 23.56 17.25 -26.24
CA GLY A 73 24.52 18.04 -25.45
C GLY A 73 24.30 18.13 -23.94
N GLN A 74 23.79 17.07 -23.29
CA GLN A 74 23.82 17.01 -21.82
C GLN A 74 25.16 16.43 -21.35
N VAL A 75 26.07 17.32 -20.94
CA VAL A 75 27.42 16.95 -20.48
C VAL A 75 27.32 16.12 -19.20
N CYS A 76 27.84 14.89 -19.25
CA CYS A 76 27.84 13.96 -18.12
C CYS A 76 28.59 14.54 -16.90
N GLY A 77 28.09 14.29 -15.68
CA GLY A 77 28.75 14.71 -14.42
C GLY A 77 30.19 14.21 -14.29
N ILE A 78 30.50 13.06 -14.91
CA ILE A 78 31.86 12.51 -15.06
C ILE A 78 32.84 13.53 -15.70
N CYS A 79 32.38 14.33 -16.67
CA CYS A 79 33.19 15.37 -17.31
C CYS A 79 33.39 16.62 -16.43
N ARG A 80 32.51 16.84 -15.45
CA ARG A 80 32.57 17.99 -14.53
C ARG A 80 33.62 17.76 -13.44
N ALA A 81 33.71 16.52 -12.96
CA ALA A 81 34.68 16.05 -11.96
C ALA A 81 36.17 16.22 -12.36
N GLN A 82 36.49 16.44 -13.64
CA GLN A 82 37.87 16.45 -14.14
C GLN A 82 38.47 17.84 -14.43
N ARG A 83 37.77 18.95 -14.14
CA ARG A 83 38.24 20.30 -14.54
C ARG A 83 39.24 20.95 -13.57
N LYS A 84 40.52 20.52 -13.64
CA LYS A 84 41.80 21.31 -13.58
C LYS A 84 42.96 20.51 -12.93
N PRO A 85 44.23 20.76 -13.32
CA PRO A 85 44.73 21.02 -14.67
C PRO A 85 45.92 20.11 -15.07
N ALA A 86 46.13 19.95 -16.38
CA ALA A 86 47.35 19.44 -17.04
C ALA A 86 47.90 18.05 -16.64
N GLY A 87 47.94 17.13 -17.61
CA GLY A 87 49.03 16.14 -17.67
C GLY A 87 48.72 14.65 -17.50
N ARG A 88 47.54 14.14 -17.90
CA ARG A 88 47.41 12.73 -18.32
C ARG A 88 46.22 12.55 -19.27
N THR A 89 46.47 11.96 -20.44
CA THR A 89 45.45 11.63 -21.43
C THR A 89 44.70 10.34 -21.06
N ASP A 90 43.61 10.08 -21.78
CA ASP A 90 42.99 8.74 -21.94
C ASP A 90 42.29 8.14 -20.71
N ASN A 91 41.21 8.80 -20.25
CA ASN A 91 40.08 8.09 -19.63
C ASN A 91 38.76 8.74 -20.05
N ASN A 92 38.23 8.23 -21.18
CA ASN A 92 37.10 8.75 -21.92
C ASN A 92 35.75 8.33 -21.28
N PRO A 93 34.71 9.18 -21.21
CA PRO A 93 33.38 8.79 -20.73
C PRO A 93 32.64 7.77 -21.61
N CYS A 94 33.17 7.43 -22.80
CA CYS A 94 32.50 6.59 -23.81
C CYS A 94 32.49 5.08 -23.53
N ARG A 95 33.17 4.55 -22.51
CA ARG A 95 33.29 3.08 -22.33
C ARG A 95 31.98 2.36 -21.98
N ILE A 96 30.91 3.11 -21.69
CA ILE A 96 29.54 2.58 -21.55
C ILE A 96 28.92 2.28 -22.94
N GLU A 97 29.38 2.93 -24.00
CA GLU A 97 28.96 2.67 -25.39
C GLU A 97 29.71 1.46 -26.00
N GLU A 98 30.83 1.05 -25.39
CA GLU A 98 31.70 -0.05 -25.85
C GLU A 98 31.33 -1.43 -25.25
N GLY A 99 30.35 -1.48 -24.34
CA GLY A 99 29.89 -2.72 -23.69
C GLY A 99 30.63 -3.12 -22.41
N ASP A 100 31.67 -2.38 -22.00
CA ASP A 100 32.48 -2.63 -20.80
C ASP A 100 31.78 -2.18 -19.49
N PHE A 101 30.52 -2.60 -19.30
CA PHE A 101 29.70 -2.20 -18.15
C PHE A 101 30.33 -2.55 -16.79
N TYR A 102 31.08 -3.66 -16.73
CA TYR A 102 31.79 -4.07 -15.52
C TYR A 102 32.94 -3.11 -15.16
N GLU A 103 33.76 -2.70 -16.12
CA GLU A 103 34.84 -1.74 -15.85
C GLU A 103 34.29 -0.36 -15.49
N ALA A 104 33.26 0.10 -16.21
CA ALA A 104 32.57 1.34 -15.88
C ALA A 104 32.01 1.32 -14.44
N HIS A 105 31.41 0.19 -14.02
CA HIS A 105 30.92 0.00 -12.65
C HIS A 105 32.06 0.10 -11.61
N GLN A 106 33.17 -0.65 -11.79
CA GLN A 106 34.30 -0.61 -10.86
C GLN A 106 34.98 0.77 -10.79
N GLN A 107 35.05 1.49 -11.91
CA GLN A 107 35.54 2.87 -11.93
C GLN A 107 34.61 3.80 -11.14
N LEU A 108 33.29 3.72 -11.34
CA LEU A 108 32.31 4.53 -10.60
C LEU A 108 32.40 4.28 -9.09
N LEU A 109 32.49 3.03 -8.63
CA LEU A 109 32.71 2.68 -7.23
C LEU A 109 34.04 3.26 -6.70
N THR A 110 35.12 3.18 -7.47
CA THR A 110 36.44 3.70 -7.08
C THR A 110 36.41 5.23 -6.92
N ILE A 111 35.77 5.95 -7.85
CA ILE A 111 35.63 7.40 -7.78
C ILE A 111 34.72 7.80 -6.61
N ALA A 112 33.55 7.16 -6.44
CA ALA A 112 32.61 7.42 -5.35
C ALA A 112 33.26 7.19 -3.97
N ASN A 113 34.04 6.11 -3.80
CA ASN A 113 34.78 5.87 -2.56
C ASN A 113 35.81 6.96 -2.24
N ARG A 114 36.40 7.63 -3.24
CA ARG A 114 37.28 8.79 -3.00
C ARG A 114 36.49 9.99 -2.49
N TYR A 115 35.34 10.29 -3.09
CA TYR A 115 34.45 11.36 -2.62
C TYR A 115 33.90 11.09 -1.21
N VAL A 116 33.54 9.84 -0.90
CA VAL A 116 33.11 9.43 0.46
C VAL A 116 34.24 9.57 1.48
N LYS A 117 35.50 9.35 1.08
CA LYS A 117 36.68 9.59 1.93
C LYS A 117 37.00 11.08 2.13
N SER A 118 36.70 11.94 1.17
CA SER A 118 36.81 13.40 1.31
C SER A 118 35.58 14.07 1.92
N SER A 119 34.59 13.30 2.38
CA SER A 119 33.28 13.78 2.86
C SER A 119 32.48 14.60 1.82
N SER A 120 32.83 14.48 0.54
CA SER A 120 32.19 15.15 -0.61
C SER A 120 30.93 14.39 -1.04
N TYR A 121 29.96 14.25 -0.13
CA TYR A 121 28.78 13.41 -0.36
C TYR A 121 27.92 13.86 -1.55
N ALA A 122 27.81 15.17 -1.80
CA ALA A 122 27.06 15.70 -2.94
C ALA A 122 27.63 15.22 -4.30
N ASP A 123 28.95 15.27 -4.47
CA ASP A 123 29.62 14.80 -5.69
C ASP A 123 29.47 13.28 -5.88
N ALA A 124 29.56 12.52 -4.77
CA ALA A 124 29.31 11.08 -4.79
C ALA A 124 27.87 10.75 -5.22
N ILE A 125 26.89 11.51 -4.74
CA ILE A 125 25.46 11.35 -5.07
C ILE A 125 25.19 11.67 -6.54
N GLU A 126 25.74 12.76 -7.08
CA GLU A 126 25.62 13.10 -8.51
C GLU A 126 26.26 12.01 -9.37
N LEU A 127 27.46 11.55 -9.02
CA LEU A 127 28.16 10.49 -9.74
C LEU A 127 27.42 9.16 -9.73
N LEU A 128 26.97 8.69 -8.57
CA LEU A 128 26.31 7.39 -8.44
C LEU A 128 24.93 7.39 -9.10
N SER A 129 24.15 8.46 -8.96
CA SER A 129 22.82 8.53 -9.59
C SER A 129 22.90 8.65 -11.11
N SER A 130 23.86 9.44 -11.64
CA SER A 130 24.08 9.51 -13.09
C SER A 130 24.63 8.20 -13.65
N GLY A 131 25.63 7.59 -13.00
CA GLY A 131 26.19 6.29 -13.37
C GLY A 131 25.17 5.15 -13.31
N ALA A 132 24.38 5.06 -12.24
CA ALA A 132 23.31 4.06 -12.11
C ALA A 132 22.25 4.24 -13.21
N THR A 133 21.82 5.48 -13.49
CA THR A 133 20.86 5.75 -14.57
C THR A 133 21.37 5.27 -15.93
N LEU A 134 22.67 5.44 -16.22
CA LEU A 134 23.28 4.97 -17.46
C LEU A 134 23.35 3.44 -17.52
N LEU A 135 23.81 2.77 -16.46
CA LEU A 135 23.91 1.31 -16.42
C LEU A 135 22.54 0.61 -16.49
N LEU A 136 21.54 1.12 -15.75
CA LEU A 136 20.17 0.61 -15.81
C LEU A 136 19.58 0.73 -17.22
N LYS A 137 19.73 1.89 -17.87
CA LYS A 137 19.26 2.11 -19.26
C LYS A 137 20.01 1.29 -20.31
N ALA A 138 21.26 0.93 -20.04
CA ALA A 138 22.06 0.07 -20.92
C ALA A 138 21.79 -1.44 -20.72
N GLY A 139 20.85 -1.82 -19.84
CA GLY A 139 20.52 -3.21 -19.56
C GLY A 139 21.46 -3.89 -18.56
N ALA A 140 22.44 -3.19 -17.99
CA ALA A 140 23.33 -3.69 -16.94
C ALA A 140 22.66 -3.60 -15.55
N GLY A 141 21.46 -4.21 -15.43
CA GLY A 141 20.55 -4.05 -14.29
C GLY A 141 21.19 -4.34 -12.93
N SER A 142 21.94 -5.43 -12.81
CA SER A 142 22.65 -5.81 -11.58
C SER A 142 23.69 -4.77 -11.11
N SER A 143 24.45 -4.19 -12.04
CA SER A 143 25.46 -3.16 -11.71
C SER A 143 24.80 -1.81 -11.42
N GLY A 144 23.74 -1.45 -12.14
CA GLY A 144 22.92 -0.28 -11.81
C GLY A 144 22.26 -0.39 -10.43
N ALA A 145 21.78 -1.58 -10.06
CA ALA A 145 21.18 -1.86 -8.76
C ALA A 145 22.16 -1.79 -7.59
N ASP A 146 23.40 -2.22 -7.79
CA ASP A 146 24.45 -2.11 -6.78
C ASP A 146 24.82 -0.65 -6.51
N LEU A 147 25.00 0.17 -7.57
CA LEU A 147 25.16 1.62 -7.45
C LEU A 147 23.97 2.31 -6.78
N CYS A 148 22.73 1.87 -7.06
CA CYS A 148 21.52 2.36 -6.39
C CYS A 148 21.50 2.00 -4.89
N THR A 149 21.97 0.80 -4.52
CA THR A 149 22.11 0.39 -3.13
C THR A 149 23.15 1.25 -2.41
N TYR A 150 24.34 1.41 -3.00
CA TYR A 150 25.41 2.22 -2.43
C TYR A 150 25.04 3.72 -2.33
N LEU A 151 24.18 4.22 -3.22
CA LEU A 151 23.59 5.56 -3.11
C LEU A 151 22.74 5.71 -1.83
N ILE A 152 21.95 4.68 -1.47
CA ILE A 152 21.20 4.67 -0.20
C ILE A 152 22.15 4.64 1.00
N ASP A 153 23.21 3.84 0.96
CA ASP A 153 24.20 3.80 2.04
C ASP A 153 24.83 5.19 2.27
N ILE A 154 25.09 5.95 1.20
CA ILE A 154 25.56 7.34 1.31
C ILE A 154 24.47 8.26 1.85
N TYR A 155 23.21 8.13 1.41
CA TYR A 155 22.09 8.91 1.97
C TYR A 155 21.95 8.68 3.47
N GLN A 156 22.05 7.44 3.94
CA GLN A 156 22.01 7.10 5.37
C GLN A 156 23.25 7.63 6.11
N LYS A 157 24.45 7.49 5.54
CA LYS A 157 25.72 7.95 6.15
C LYS A 157 25.83 9.47 6.24
N SER A 158 25.21 10.19 5.33
CA SER A 158 25.16 11.67 5.32
C SER A 158 23.86 12.24 5.94
N GLU A 159 23.04 11.37 6.55
CA GLU A 159 21.81 11.71 7.27
C GLU A 159 20.84 12.60 6.46
N LEU A 160 20.77 12.38 5.14
CA LEU A 160 19.95 13.18 4.26
C LEU A 160 18.47 12.99 4.54
N LYS A 161 17.74 14.09 4.62
CA LYS A 161 16.28 14.07 4.80
C LYS A 161 15.56 13.72 3.48
N PRO A 162 14.36 13.13 3.54
CA PRO A 162 13.47 12.91 2.39
C PRO A 162 12.87 14.19 1.77
N ASP A 163 13.72 15.14 1.40
CA ASP A 163 13.32 16.32 0.63
C ASP A 163 12.91 15.97 -0.82
N THR A 164 12.27 16.93 -1.48
CA THR A 164 11.77 16.78 -2.86
C THR A 164 12.87 16.39 -3.86
N ALA A 165 14.10 16.89 -3.70
CA ALA A 165 15.19 16.61 -4.64
C ALA A 165 15.75 15.20 -4.45
N ASN A 166 15.91 14.75 -3.20
CA ASN A 166 16.38 13.42 -2.86
C ASN A 166 15.34 12.36 -3.23
N LYS A 167 14.04 12.62 -2.97
CA LYS A 167 12.94 11.77 -3.43
C LYS A 167 12.88 11.69 -4.95
N ALA A 168 12.88 12.82 -5.67
CA ALA A 168 12.85 12.83 -7.14
C ALA A 168 13.99 12.03 -7.78
N ARG A 169 15.21 12.10 -7.21
CA ARG A 169 16.36 11.30 -7.67
C ARG A 169 16.13 9.79 -7.53
N LEU A 170 15.61 9.35 -6.38
CA LEU A 170 15.30 7.94 -6.13
C LEU A 170 14.14 7.44 -7.01
N LEU A 171 13.10 8.26 -7.19
CA LEU A 171 11.98 7.97 -8.09
C LEU A 171 12.40 7.87 -9.56
N SER A 172 13.36 8.69 -10.00
CA SER A 172 13.95 8.59 -11.34
C SER A 172 14.76 7.31 -11.53
N LEU A 173 15.45 6.84 -10.49
CA LEU A 173 16.19 5.58 -10.53
C LEU A 173 15.24 4.38 -10.54
N LEU A 174 14.21 4.37 -9.67
CA LEU A 174 13.18 3.32 -9.64
C LEU A 174 12.52 3.07 -11.00
N ARG A 175 12.21 4.14 -11.74
CA ARG A 175 11.64 4.05 -13.10
C ARG A 175 12.64 3.64 -14.19
N ALA A 176 13.94 3.62 -13.89
CA ALA A 176 14.97 3.16 -14.82
C ALA A 176 15.27 1.66 -14.69
N PHE A 177 14.81 0.98 -13.63
CA PHE A 177 15.02 -0.46 -13.47
C PHE A 177 14.34 -1.26 -14.59
N PRO A 178 15.04 -2.22 -15.22
CA PRO A 178 14.41 -3.24 -16.04
C PRO A 178 13.39 -4.07 -15.25
N LEU A 179 12.38 -4.59 -15.97
CA LEU A 179 11.36 -5.49 -15.41
C LEU A 179 12.02 -6.74 -14.79
N ASN A 180 11.48 -7.20 -13.65
CA ASN A 180 11.93 -8.39 -12.93
C ASN A 180 13.39 -8.38 -12.41
N GLU A 181 14.05 -7.22 -12.34
CA GLU A 181 15.41 -7.12 -11.77
C GLU A 181 15.44 -7.43 -10.25
N PRO A 182 16.14 -8.48 -9.79
CA PRO A 182 16.15 -8.87 -8.38
C PRO A 182 16.68 -7.77 -7.46
N GLY A 183 17.62 -6.95 -7.96
CA GLY A 183 18.17 -5.82 -7.22
C GLY A 183 17.15 -4.72 -6.88
N LYS A 184 16.03 -4.63 -7.61
CA LYS A 184 14.98 -3.63 -7.36
C LYS A 184 14.38 -3.78 -5.96
N LYS A 185 14.11 -5.01 -5.51
CA LYS A 185 13.52 -5.27 -4.18
C LYS A 185 14.46 -4.84 -3.04
N LYS A 186 15.78 -5.03 -3.20
CA LYS A 186 16.80 -4.55 -2.25
C LYS A 186 16.85 -3.02 -2.21
N PHE A 187 16.83 -2.35 -3.36
CA PHE A 187 16.82 -0.89 -3.44
C PHE A 187 15.55 -0.30 -2.81
N VAL A 188 14.38 -0.86 -3.13
CA VAL A 188 13.08 -0.48 -2.51
C VAL A 188 13.11 -0.60 -0.98
N ALA A 189 13.63 -1.71 -0.44
CA ALA A 189 13.77 -1.88 1.00
C ALA A 189 14.65 -0.77 1.63
N GLY A 190 15.78 -0.45 1.00
CA GLY A 190 16.66 0.65 1.43
C GLY A 190 16.01 2.03 1.37
N ILE A 191 15.16 2.30 0.37
CA ILE A 191 14.37 3.55 0.27
C ILE A 191 13.37 3.67 1.42
N VAL A 192 12.66 2.58 1.73
CA VAL A 192 11.69 2.57 2.86
C VAL A 192 12.42 2.72 4.19
N GLU A 193 13.53 2.02 4.42
CA GLU A 193 14.33 2.16 5.65
C GLU A 193 14.87 3.58 5.82
N TRP A 194 15.48 4.15 4.78
CA TRP A 194 15.98 5.52 4.81
C TRP A 194 14.87 6.54 5.09
N SER A 195 13.73 6.44 4.38
CA SER A 195 12.62 7.39 4.57
C SER A 195 11.89 7.21 5.90
N SER A 196 11.86 6.00 6.46
CA SER A 196 11.38 5.71 7.82
C SER A 196 12.28 6.30 8.90
N LYS A 197 13.61 6.24 8.71
CA LYS A 197 14.61 6.68 9.69
C LYS A 197 14.86 8.19 9.69
N PHE A 198 14.85 8.84 8.52
CA PHE A 198 15.20 10.25 8.36
C PHE A 198 14.02 11.16 7.94
N GLY A 199 12.83 10.58 7.76
CA GLY A 199 11.58 11.30 7.45
C GLY A 199 10.65 11.43 8.65
N GLU A 200 9.45 11.97 8.39
CA GLU A 200 8.41 12.20 9.40
C GLU A 200 7.53 10.95 9.66
N PHE A 201 7.52 10.01 8.71
CA PHE A 201 6.62 8.86 8.70
C PHE A 201 7.35 7.58 9.11
N PRO A 202 7.07 6.98 10.28
CA PRO A 202 7.83 5.82 10.78
C PRO A 202 7.66 4.55 9.93
N ALA A 203 6.67 4.51 9.03
CA ALA A 203 6.47 3.42 8.07
C ALA A 203 7.15 3.66 6.69
N GLY A 204 7.83 4.80 6.50
CA GLY A 204 8.35 5.27 5.21
C GLY A 204 7.48 6.39 4.60
N ASP A 205 8.05 7.14 3.66
CA ASP A 205 7.38 8.30 3.03
C ASP A 205 6.21 7.88 2.10
N PRO A 206 4.99 8.44 2.27
CA PRO A 206 3.81 8.05 1.49
C PRO A 206 3.89 8.31 -0.03
N GLU A 207 4.69 9.28 -0.49
CA GLU A 207 4.87 9.56 -1.91
C GLU A 207 5.77 8.49 -2.55
N LEU A 208 6.85 8.10 -1.85
CA LEU A 208 7.69 6.98 -2.25
C LEU A 208 6.89 5.68 -2.29
N HIS A 209 6.09 5.40 -1.25
CA HIS A 209 5.18 4.25 -1.20
C HIS A 209 4.17 4.25 -2.35
N HIS A 210 3.56 5.40 -2.68
CA HIS A 210 2.63 5.50 -3.81
C HIS A 210 3.29 5.11 -5.14
N VAL A 211 4.48 5.67 -5.46
CA VAL A 211 5.15 5.38 -6.74
C VAL A 211 5.70 3.96 -6.78
N ILE A 212 6.28 3.45 -5.70
CA ILE A 212 6.77 2.07 -5.63
C ILE A 212 5.62 1.09 -5.82
N GLY A 213 4.49 1.31 -5.13
CA GLY A 213 3.29 0.48 -5.26
C GLY A 213 2.67 0.52 -6.65
N THR A 214 2.69 1.69 -7.31
CA THR A 214 2.23 1.84 -8.70
C THR A 214 3.13 1.07 -9.68
N LEU A 215 4.45 1.16 -9.53
CA LEU A 215 5.39 0.40 -10.37
C LEU A 215 5.24 -1.12 -10.19
N TYR A 216 4.99 -1.61 -8.97
CA TYR A 216 4.71 -3.04 -8.76
C TYR A 216 3.35 -3.47 -9.33
N ALA A 217 2.34 -2.59 -9.32
CA ALA A 217 1.06 -2.85 -9.98
C ALA A 217 1.21 -2.96 -11.51
N GLU A 218 1.97 -2.05 -12.13
CA GLU A 218 2.31 -2.09 -13.56
C GLU A 218 3.11 -3.35 -13.94
N GLU A 219 3.93 -3.88 -13.03
CA GLU A 219 4.69 -5.14 -13.19
C GLU A 219 3.87 -6.42 -12.93
N GLY A 220 2.66 -6.30 -12.38
CA GLY A 220 1.85 -7.46 -11.95
C GLY A 220 2.27 -8.08 -10.61
N GLU A 221 3.19 -7.45 -9.87
CA GLU A 221 3.69 -7.90 -8.56
C GLU A 221 2.71 -7.49 -7.43
N VAL A 222 1.46 -7.95 -7.51
CA VAL A 222 0.33 -7.45 -6.69
C VAL A 222 0.61 -7.48 -5.18
N TYR A 223 1.29 -8.53 -4.68
CA TYR A 223 1.62 -8.66 -3.26
C TYR A 223 2.47 -7.51 -2.71
N ASP A 224 3.44 -7.05 -3.49
CA ASP A 224 4.32 -5.94 -3.10
C ASP A 224 3.62 -4.60 -3.41
N ALA A 225 2.82 -4.52 -4.47
CA ALA A 225 1.95 -3.37 -4.74
C ALA A 225 1.02 -3.06 -3.55
N GLU A 226 0.30 -4.05 -3.02
CA GLU A 226 -0.58 -3.94 -1.84
C GLU A 226 0.11 -3.30 -0.62
N ARG A 227 1.31 -3.80 -0.28
CA ARG A 227 2.11 -3.37 0.88
C ARG A 227 2.39 -1.87 0.80
N HIS A 228 2.84 -1.43 -0.38
CA HIS A 228 3.21 -0.05 -0.63
C HIS A 228 1.99 0.86 -0.82
N LEU A 229 0.98 0.44 -1.58
CA LEU A 229 -0.21 1.26 -1.85
C LEU A 229 -1.01 1.54 -0.57
N THR A 230 -1.09 0.59 0.38
CA THR A 230 -1.75 0.80 1.68
C THR A 230 -1.12 1.93 2.51
N LEU A 231 0.19 2.13 2.37
CA LEU A 231 0.98 3.15 3.09
C LEU A 231 1.20 4.44 2.26
N GLY A 232 0.64 4.51 1.06
CA GLY A 232 0.86 5.63 0.14
C GLY A 232 -0.08 6.83 0.34
N THR A 233 -0.22 7.62 -0.72
CA THR A 233 -1.02 8.85 -0.74
C THR A 233 -2.53 8.58 -0.84
N SER A 234 -3.34 9.65 -0.85
CA SER A 234 -4.78 9.60 -1.16
C SER A 234 -5.11 8.94 -2.50
N ASP A 235 -4.16 8.88 -3.44
CA ASP A 235 -4.38 8.36 -4.80
C ASP A 235 -3.95 6.91 -4.96
N SER A 236 -3.15 6.38 -4.03
CA SER A 236 -2.90 4.93 -3.93
C SER A 236 -4.18 4.11 -3.83
N ALA A 237 -5.23 4.63 -3.20
CA ALA A 237 -6.52 3.95 -3.09
C ALA A 237 -7.21 3.71 -4.46
N ALA A 238 -6.91 4.54 -5.47
CA ALA A 238 -7.40 4.33 -6.83
C ALA A 238 -6.58 3.24 -7.54
N VAL A 239 -5.25 3.34 -7.51
CA VAL A 239 -4.34 2.34 -8.10
C VAL A 239 -4.58 0.96 -7.47
N PHE A 240 -4.77 0.89 -6.15
CA PHE A 240 -5.00 -0.36 -5.44
C PHE A 240 -6.35 -1.00 -5.81
N ALA A 241 -7.43 -0.23 -5.86
CA ALA A 241 -8.73 -0.74 -6.29
C ALA A 241 -8.70 -1.23 -7.75
N ASP A 242 -7.95 -0.55 -8.62
CA ASP A 242 -7.78 -0.94 -10.02
C ASP A 242 -6.92 -2.19 -10.20
N THR A 243 -5.85 -2.33 -9.40
CA THR A 243 -4.98 -3.52 -9.36
C THR A 243 -5.77 -4.76 -8.95
N GLU A 244 -6.52 -4.67 -7.83
CA GLU A 244 -7.34 -5.78 -7.32
C GLU A 244 -8.51 -6.11 -8.25
N TYR A 245 -9.10 -5.11 -8.92
CA TYR A 245 -10.15 -5.37 -9.92
C TYR A 245 -9.61 -6.05 -11.17
N THR A 246 -8.45 -5.61 -11.67
CA THR A 246 -7.80 -6.23 -12.83
C THR A 246 -7.33 -7.65 -12.51
N TRP A 247 -6.97 -7.94 -11.25
CA TRP A 247 -6.72 -9.31 -10.82
C TRP A 247 -8.00 -10.15 -10.74
N TYR A 248 -9.09 -9.58 -10.23
CA TYR A 248 -10.43 -10.19 -10.22
C TYR A 248 -10.94 -10.58 -11.62
N GLU A 249 -10.65 -9.78 -12.66
CA GLU A 249 -11.03 -10.09 -14.05
C GLU A 249 -10.44 -11.44 -14.57
N THR A 250 -9.48 -12.03 -13.85
CA THR A 250 -8.90 -13.35 -14.15
C THR A 250 -9.55 -14.52 -13.39
N ASP A 251 -10.60 -14.28 -12.59
CA ASP A 251 -11.20 -15.24 -11.66
C ASP A 251 -12.74 -15.32 -11.78
N GLU A 252 -13.40 -16.16 -10.97
CA GLU A 252 -14.85 -16.34 -11.00
C GLU A 252 -15.61 -15.10 -10.48
N PRO A 253 -16.75 -14.69 -11.08
CA PRO A 253 -17.54 -13.54 -10.63
C PRO A 253 -17.98 -13.57 -9.15
N SER A 254 -18.12 -14.77 -8.58
CA SER A 254 -18.41 -15.01 -7.16
C SER A 254 -17.32 -14.49 -6.21
N THR A 255 -16.08 -14.36 -6.70
CA THR A 255 -14.91 -13.97 -5.92
C THR A 255 -14.74 -12.46 -5.77
N ALA A 256 -15.53 -11.63 -6.45
CA ALA A 256 -15.40 -10.17 -6.45
C ALA A 256 -15.31 -9.55 -5.03
N SER A 257 -16.02 -10.12 -4.06
CA SER A 257 -15.97 -9.71 -2.64
C SER A 257 -14.60 -9.94 -1.98
N HIS A 258 -13.86 -10.97 -2.40
CA HIS A 258 -12.54 -11.30 -1.87
C HIS A 258 -11.54 -10.22 -2.28
N TYR A 259 -11.44 -9.93 -3.57
CA TYR A 259 -10.59 -8.87 -4.13
C TYR A 259 -10.95 -7.48 -3.57
N ALA A 260 -12.24 -7.15 -3.45
CA ALA A 260 -12.69 -5.94 -2.77
C ALA A 260 -12.20 -5.86 -1.32
N ALA A 261 -12.24 -6.97 -0.56
CA ALA A 261 -11.73 -7.01 0.81
C ALA A 261 -10.21 -6.85 0.89
N ARG A 262 -9.45 -7.32 -0.11
CA ARG A 262 -7.99 -7.11 -0.18
C ARG A 262 -7.64 -5.63 -0.29
N ALA A 263 -8.41 -4.84 -1.04
CA ALA A 263 -8.25 -3.39 -1.07
C ALA A 263 -8.74 -2.69 0.22
N VAL A 264 -9.81 -3.19 0.85
CA VAL A 264 -10.46 -2.51 2.00
C VAL A 264 -9.78 -2.80 3.34
N PHE A 265 -9.48 -4.05 3.66
CA PHE A 265 -9.00 -4.41 5.00
C PHE A 265 -7.63 -3.82 5.36
N PRO A 266 -6.60 -3.79 4.49
CA PRO A 266 -5.33 -3.17 4.82
C PRO A 266 -5.49 -1.70 5.22
N TYR A 267 -6.31 -0.93 4.49
CA TYR A 267 -6.61 0.47 4.85
C TYR A 267 -7.31 0.59 6.22
N LEU A 268 -8.22 -0.32 6.56
CA LEU A 268 -8.82 -0.35 7.90
C LEU A 268 -7.82 -0.74 8.99
N LEU A 269 -6.91 -1.68 8.71
CA LEU A 269 -5.89 -2.13 9.66
C LEU A 269 -4.78 -1.09 9.92
N VAL A 270 -4.57 -0.13 9.02
CA VAL A 270 -3.72 1.07 9.27
C VAL A 270 -4.52 2.29 9.75
N GLY A 271 -5.82 2.13 10.03
CA GLY A 271 -6.68 3.19 10.55
C GLY A 271 -7.19 4.21 9.51
N ASN A 272 -6.94 3.99 8.21
CA ASN A 272 -7.30 4.92 7.12
C ASN A 272 -8.69 4.62 6.54
N THR A 273 -9.73 5.05 7.26
CA THR A 273 -11.13 4.85 6.86
C THR A 273 -11.48 5.54 5.54
N ARG A 274 -10.84 6.67 5.22
CA ARG A 274 -11.07 7.43 3.97
C ARG A 274 -10.62 6.64 2.75
N ALA A 275 -9.42 6.06 2.79
CA ALA A 275 -8.90 5.24 1.69
C ALA A 275 -9.69 3.94 1.52
N ALA A 276 -10.10 3.28 2.62
CA ALA A 276 -10.95 2.10 2.57
C ALA A 276 -12.29 2.36 1.85
N ASN A 277 -12.95 3.49 2.14
CA ASN A 277 -14.17 3.92 1.45
C ASN A 277 -13.91 4.24 -0.04
N LYS A 278 -12.84 5.00 -0.36
CA LYS A 278 -12.47 5.32 -1.76
C LYS A 278 -12.20 4.04 -2.57
N ALA A 279 -11.47 3.08 -2.00
CA ALA A 279 -11.14 1.82 -2.66
C ALA A 279 -12.40 0.98 -2.96
N LEU A 280 -13.27 0.77 -1.97
CA LEU A 280 -14.52 0.03 -2.20
C LEU A 280 -15.43 0.73 -3.21
N LEU A 281 -15.55 2.06 -3.14
CA LEU A 281 -16.36 2.84 -4.06
C LEU A 281 -15.87 2.70 -5.51
N LEU A 282 -14.56 2.77 -5.75
CA LEU A 282 -13.98 2.62 -7.09
C LEU A 282 -14.15 1.19 -7.62
N PHE A 283 -13.80 0.17 -6.83
CA PHE A 283 -13.97 -1.24 -7.19
C PHE A 283 -15.44 -1.55 -7.55
N THR A 284 -16.39 -1.15 -6.70
CA THR A 284 -17.82 -1.40 -6.92
C THR A 284 -18.38 -0.62 -8.11
N SER A 285 -17.84 0.57 -8.41
CA SER A 285 -18.25 1.37 -9.59
C SER A 285 -17.77 0.72 -10.90
N ARG A 286 -16.53 0.19 -10.94
CA ARG A 286 -16.02 -0.58 -12.08
C ARG A 286 -16.85 -1.87 -12.23
N LEU A 287 -17.12 -2.58 -11.12
CA LEU A 287 -17.95 -3.80 -11.11
C LEU A 287 -19.34 -3.61 -11.73
N SER A 288 -20.08 -2.57 -11.32
CA SER A 288 -21.41 -2.27 -11.87
C SER A 288 -21.37 -1.86 -13.34
N THR A 289 -20.29 -1.24 -13.79
CA THR A 289 -20.13 -0.80 -15.19
C THR A 289 -19.83 -1.98 -16.11
N SER A 290 -18.92 -2.88 -15.71
CA SER A 290 -18.58 -4.08 -16.47
C SER A 290 -19.68 -5.14 -16.46
N HIS A 291 -20.51 -5.19 -15.40
CA HIS A 291 -21.50 -6.25 -15.19
C HIS A 291 -22.91 -5.67 -14.90
N PRO A 292 -23.57 -5.02 -15.87
CA PRO A 292 -24.89 -4.38 -15.66
C PRO A 292 -25.99 -5.38 -15.27
N GLY A 293 -25.81 -6.68 -15.54
CA GLY A 293 -26.73 -7.75 -15.14
C GLY A 293 -26.73 -8.12 -13.64
N LEU A 294 -25.87 -7.51 -12.80
CA LEU A 294 -25.77 -7.85 -11.37
C LEU A 294 -26.97 -7.42 -10.50
N GLY A 295 -27.97 -6.72 -11.06
CA GLY A 295 -29.16 -6.31 -10.31
C GLY A 295 -28.86 -5.35 -9.15
N VAL A 296 -27.91 -4.43 -9.36
CA VAL A 296 -27.40 -3.52 -8.33
C VAL A 296 -28.49 -2.55 -7.87
N GLN A 297 -28.71 -2.48 -6.57
CA GLN A 297 -29.67 -1.56 -5.94
C GLN A 297 -28.91 -0.45 -5.20
N SER A 298 -29.22 0.81 -5.50
CA SER A 298 -28.68 1.95 -4.76
C SER A 298 -29.59 2.27 -3.58
N ILE A 299 -29.07 2.17 -2.35
CA ILE A 299 -29.75 2.63 -1.14
C ILE A 299 -29.08 3.91 -0.69
N SER A 300 -29.76 5.03 -0.94
CA SER A 300 -29.33 6.36 -0.53
C SER A 300 -30.00 6.76 0.78
N SER A 301 -29.21 7.32 1.69
CA SER A 301 -29.68 7.90 2.95
C SER A 301 -29.04 9.28 3.14
N PRO A 302 -29.62 10.19 3.95
CA PRO A 302 -29.09 11.56 4.12
C PRO A 302 -27.64 11.64 4.60
N SER A 303 -27.09 10.57 5.17
CA SER A 303 -25.71 10.49 5.65
C SER A 303 -24.77 9.64 4.80
N SER A 304 -25.30 8.79 3.91
CA SER A 304 -24.54 7.69 3.29
C SER A 304 -25.26 7.07 2.08
N ASP A 305 -24.52 6.81 1.01
CA ASP A 305 -24.95 5.98 -0.12
C ASP A 305 -24.28 4.60 -0.05
N ILE A 306 -25.06 3.52 -0.26
CA ILE A 306 -24.54 2.16 -0.37
C ILE A 306 -25.15 1.43 -1.56
N ARG A 307 -24.33 0.67 -2.29
CA ARG A 307 -24.79 -0.23 -3.35
C ARG A 307 -24.94 -1.64 -2.80
N ILE A 308 -26.09 -2.24 -3.04
CA ILE A 308 -26.42 -3.61 -2.65
C ILE A 308 -26.43 -4.49 -3.90
N TYR A 309 -25.70 -5.60 -3.79
CA TYR A 309 -25.52 -6.63 -4.81
C TYR A 309 -26.18 -7.92 -4.29
N PRO A 310 -27.41 -8.26 -4.70
CA PRO A 310 -28.14 -9.40 -4.15
C PRO A 310 -27.40 -10.74 -4.30
N SER A 311 -26.61 -10.88 -5.37
CA SER A 311 -25.79 -12.07 -5.67
C SER A 311 -24.42 -12.10 -4.97
N LEU A 312 -23.99 -11.01 -4.31
CA LEU A 312 -22.67 -10.88 -3.69
C LEU A 312 -22.80 -10.43 -2.22
N PRO A 313 -23.28 -11.31 -1.31
CA PRO A 313 -23.58 -10.95 0.07
C PRO A 313 -22.36 -10.41 0.84
N LEU A 314 -21.17 -10.97 0.62
CA LEU A 314 -19.94 -10.49 1.25
C LEU A 314 -19.48 -9.11 0.77
N LEU A 315 -19.89 -8.67 -0.43
CA LEU A 315 -19.64 -7.30 -0.90
C LEU A 315 -20.54 -6.30 -0.16
N ASN A 316 -21.80 -6.68 0.10
CA ASN A 316 -22.72 -5.90 0.93
C ASN A 316 -22.21 -5.81 2.38
N PHE A 317 -21.66 -6.91 2.91
CA PHE A 317 -21.00 -6.93 4.23
C PHE A 317 -19.87 -5.89 4.33
N LEU A 318 -18.99 -5.76 3.32
CA LEU A 318 -17.93 -4.75 3.31
C LEU A 318 -18.47 -3.33 3.36
N GLY A 319 -19.49 -3.01 2.55
CA GLY A 319 -20.14 -1.70 2.58
C GLY A 319 -20.79 -1.38 3.93
N LEU A 320 -21.55 -2.33 4.48
CA LEU A 320 -22.20 -2.20 5.79
C LEU A 320 -21.19 -2.13 6.94
N LEU A 321 -20.04 -2.79 6.83
CA LEU A 321 -18.94 -2.71 7.80
C LEU A 321 -18.36 -1.30 7.86
N LEU A 322 -18.12 -0.65 6.71
CA LEU A 322 -17.64 0.73 6.67
C LEU A 322 -18.63 1.70 7.31
N LEU A 323 -19.94 1.52 7.08
CA LEU A 323 -20.99 2.30 7.76
C LEU A 323 -21.06 2.01 9.27
N ALA A 324 -20.85 0.76 9.69
CA ALA A 324 -20.78 0.41 11.11
C ALA A 324 -19.57 1.06 11.80
N ILE A 325 -18.41 1.10 11.12
CA ILE A 325 -17.19 1.77 11.58
C ILE A 325 -17.42 3.28 11.71
N GLN A 326 -18.04 3.92 10.72
CA GLN A 326 -18.41 5.35 10.77
C GLN A 326 -19.31 5.68 11.97
N ARG A 327 -20.22 4.77 12.33
CA ARG A 327 -21.12 4.92 13.49
C ARG A 327 -20.50 4.52 14.83
N GLY A 328 -19.40 3.76 14.84
CA GLY A 328 -18.71 3.31 16.05
C GLY A 328 -19.52 2.41 16.99
N SER A 329 -20.64 1.83 16.55
CA SER A 329 -21.51 0.99 17.40
C SER A 329 -21.07 -0.48 17.37
N SER A 330 -20.63 -0.98 18.53
CA SER A 330 -20.22 -2.39 18.66
C SER A 330 -21.37 -3.38 18.42
N ASP A 331 -22.61 -2.96 18.67
CA ASP A 331 -23.79 -3.83 18.48
C ASP A 331 -24.14 -3.95 17.00
N LEU A 332 -24.02 -2.87 16.21
CA LEU A 332 -24.12 -2.98 14.74
C LEU A 332 -23.10 -3.97 14.18
N PHE A 333 -21.85 -3.93 14.66
CA PHE A 333 -20.82 -4.87 14.22
C PHE A 333 -21.12 -6.33 14.62
N LYS A 334 -21.58 -6.58 15.85
CA LYS A 334 -22.02 -7.93 16.29
C LYS A 334 -23.19 -8.44 15.46
N THR A 335 -24.22 -7.61 15.25
CA THR A 335 -25.40 -7.95 14.44
C THR A 335 -25.00 -8.24 12.99
N LEU A 336 -24.12 -7.43 12.40
CA LEU A 336 -23.60 -7.64 11.05
C LEU A 336 -22.84 -8.97 10.94
N LYS A 337 -21.93 -9.27 11.88
CA LYS A 337 -21.24 -10.57 11.95
C LYS A 337 -22.20 -11.75 12.12
N SER A 338 -23.26 -11.59 12.91
CA SER A 338 -24.27 -12.64 13.11
C SER A 338 -25.12 -12.87 11.86
N HIS A 339 -25.52 -11.82 11.16
CA HIS A 339 -26.31 -11.90 9.92
C HIS A 339 -25.55 -12.58 8.78
N TYR A 340 -24.25 -12.27 8.63
CA TYR A 340 -23.40 -12.84 7.58
C TYR A 340 -22.60 -14.07 8.05
N ALA A 341 -22.95 -14.67 9.19
CA ALA A 341 -22.15 -15.73 9.83
C ALA A 341 -21.97 -17.00 8.99
N THR A 342 -22.89 -17.31 8.08
CA THR A 342 -22.77 -18.41 7.11
C THR A 342 -21.65 -18.13 6.11
N HIS A 343 -21.73 -17.01 5.41
CA HIS A 343 -20.76 -16.61 4.39
C HIS A 343 -19.37 -16.28 4.97
N LEU A 344 -19.31 -15.75 6.20
CA LEU A 344 -18.02 -15.49 6.86
C LEU A 344 -17.27 -16.79 7.23
N LYS A 345 -17.97 -17.92 7.43
CA LYS A 345 -17.32 -19.23 7.64
C LYS A 345 -16.66 -19.78 6.37
N GLU A 346 -17.12 -19.35 5.19
CA GLU A 346 -16.55 -19.76 3.90
C GLU A 346 -15.22 -19.04 3.61
N VAL A 347 -14.92 -17.93 4.31
CA VAL A 347 -13.74 -17.09 4.07
C VAL A 347 -12.93 -16.90 5.36
N SER A 348 -12.31 -17.99 5.84
CA SER A 348 -11.54 -18.01 7.10
C SER A 348 -10.40 -16.98 7.16
N ALA A 349 -9.84 -16.57 6.02
CA ALA A 349 -8.84 -15.50 5.92
C ALA A 349 -9.31 -14.16 6.53
N TRP A 350 -10.63 -13.93 6.61
CA TRP A 350 -11.20 -12.69 7.14
C TRP A 350 -11.37 -12.70 8.67
N GLU A 351 -11.23 -13.84 9.34
CA GLU A 351 -11.48 -13.95 10.79
C GLU A 351 -10.56 -13.03 11.61
N GLU A 352 -9.25 -13.12 11.37
CA GLU A 352 -8.26 -12.30 12.08
C GLU A 352 -8.39 -10.80 11.78
N PRO A 353 -8.51 -10.34 10.52
CA PRO A 353 -8.81 -8.94 10.21
C PRO A 353 -10.07 -8.43 10.92
N MET A 354 -11.12 -9.26 11.00
CA MET A 354 -12.36 -8.92 11.71
C MET A 354 -12.18 -8.88 13.23
N LEU A 355 -11.24 -9.62 13.82
CA LEU A 355 -10.87 -9.49 15.23
C LEU A 355 -10.11 -8.17 15.47
N GLN A 356 -9.12 -7.85 14.63
CA GLN A 356 -8.35 -6.61 14.74
C GLN A 356 -9.22 -5.36 14.51
N ILE A 357 -10.07 -5.35 13.48
CA ILE A 357 -11.07 -4.28 13.24
C ILE A 357 -12.08 -4.18 14.39
N GLY A 358 -12.49 -5.33 14.96
CA GLY A 358 -13.31 -5.40 16.17
C GLY A 358 -12.69 -4.70 17.38
N GLU A 359 -11.39 -4.87 17.59
CA GLU A 359 -10.64 -4.21 18.66
C GLU A 359 -10.45 -2.71 18.36
N MET A 360 -9.92 -2.37 17.18
CA MET A 360 -9.52 -1.01 16.80
C MET A 360 -10.70 -0.02 16.79
N TYR A 361 -11.84 -0.41 16.21
CA TYR A 361 -12.97 0.50 15.97
C TYR A 361 -14.12 0.34 16.96
N PHE A 362 -14.28 -0.85 17.54
CA PHE A 362 -15.42 -1.18 18.41
C PHE A 362 -15.02 -1.53 19.86
N GLY A 363 -13.72 -1.56 20.18
CA GLY A 363 -13.22 -1.85 21.53
C GLY A 363 -13.49 -3.30 21.99
N ILE A 364 -13.80 -4.20 21.06
CA ILE A 364 -14.06 -5.61 21.36
C ILE A 364 -12.72 -6.27 21.60
N LYS A 365 -12.44 -6.64 22.86
CA LYS A 365 -11.22 -7.37 23.22
C LYS A 365 -11.12 -8.64 22.40
N ILE A 366 -10.01 -8.82 21.69
CA ILE A 366 -9.72 -10.08 21.01
C ILE A 366 -9.68 -11.19 22.08
N PRO A 367 -10.39 -12.31 21.91
CA PRO A 367 -10.27 -13.45 22.81
C PRO A 367 -8.80 -13.86 22.87
N SER A 368 -8.21 -13.81 24.06
CA SER A 368 -6.84 -14.29 24.27
C SER A 368 -6.81 -15.74 23.80
N GLN A 369 -5.97 -16.08 22.82
CA GLN A 369 -5.60 -17.47 22.61
C GLN A 369 -4.88 -17.92 23.87
N SER A 370 -5.62 -18.62 24.73
CA SER A 370 -5.04 -19.20 25.93
C SER A 370 -4.27 -20.44 25.48
N ASN A 371 -3.00 -20.52 25.88
CA ASN A 371 -2.20 -21.70 25.57
C ASN A 371 -2.74 -22.85 26.42
N PRO A 372 -3.28 -23.94 25.84
CA PRO A 372 -3.93 -24.99 26.64
C PRO A 372 -2.99 -25.62 27.67
N MET A 373 -1.68 -25.65 27.36
CA MET A 373 -0.62 -26.07 28.29
C MET A 373 -0.43 -25.09 29.46
N MET A 374 -0.52 -23.78 29.23
CA MET A 374 -0.45 -22.78 30.31
C MET A 374 -1.72 -22.75 31.14
N ASP A 375 -2.89 -22.95 30.54
CA ASP A 375 -4.16 -23.06 31.28
C ASP A 375 -4.16 -24.32 32.15
N MET A 376 -3.73 -25.46 31.62
CA MET A 376 -3.63 -26.71 32.38
C MET A 376 -2.56 -26.62 33.47
N MET A 377 -1.40 -26.01 33.20
CA MET A 377 -0.35 -25.80 34.20
C MET A 377 -0.76 -24.77 35.26
N SER A 378 -1.47 -23.70 34.91
CA SER A 378 -2.05 -22.74 35.86
C SER A 378 -3.18 -23.36 36.68
N SER A 379 -4.01 -24.21 36.07
CA SER A 379 -5.09 -24.94 36.76
C SER A 379 -4.56 -25.97 37.76
N LEU A 380 -3.35 -26.50 37.53
CA LEU A 380 -2.74 -27.54 38.36
C LEU A 380 -1.74 -26.97 39.38
N LEU A 381 -1.14 -25.81 39.10
CA LEU A 381 -0.15 -25.14 39.96
C LEU A 381 -0.72 -23.96 40.76
N MET A 382 -1.86 -23.37 40.35
CA MET A 382 -2.48 -22.23 41.03
C MET A 382 -3.93 -22.52 41.50
N GLY A 383 -4.12 -23.70 42.10
CA GLY A 383 -5.26 -23.99 42.97
C GLY A 383 -5.18 -23.22 44.29
N GLY A 384 -5.25 -21.88 44.24
CA GLY A 384 -5.10 -21.02 45.41
C GLY A 384 -5.18 -19.53 45.06
N ASN A 385 -6.12 -18.83 45.68
CA ASN A 385 -6.47 -17.42 45.41
C ASN A 385 -5.28 -16.47 45.72
N ASN A 386 -4.64 -15.88 44.70
CA ASN A 386 -3.45 -15.04 44.87
C ASN A 386 -3.73 -13.55 44.51
N PRO A 387 -3.70 -12.60 45.48
CA PRO A 387 -4.18 -11.23 45.30
C PRO A 387 -3.19 -10.24 44.63
N PHE A 388 -2.11 -10.72 44.00
CA PHE A 388 -1.01 -9.89 43.48
C PHE A 388 -0.90 -9.82 41.95
N ALA A 389 -2.00 -9.99 41.21
CA ALA A 389 -2.00 -9.86 39.75
C ALA A 389 -1.77 -8.40 39.30
N ALA A 390 -0.70 -8.15 38.54
CA ALA A 390 -0.33 -6.81 38.08
C ALA A 390 -1.33 -6.19 37.08
N LYS A 391 -1.67 -4.91 37.27
CA LYS A 391 -2.56 -4.16 36.35
C LYS A 391 -1.90 -3.98 34.97
N LYS A 392 -2.52 -4.53 33.93
CA LYS A 392 -2.11 -4.38 32.52
C LYS A 392 -2.59 -3.02 31.97
N ARG A 393 -1.74 -2.31 31.22
CA ARG A 393 -2.07 -1.01 30.59
C ARG A 393 -3.22 -1.16 29.57
N GLU A 394 -4.06 -0.13 29.48
CA GLU A 394 -5.18 -0.07 28.53
C GLU A 394 -4.73 0.26 27.09
N PRO A 395 -5.38 -0.30 26.06
CA PRO A 395 -5.14 0.05 24.66
C PRO A 395 -5.78 1.39 24.29
N GLN A 396 -5.10 2.16 23.44
CA GLN A 396 -5.51 3.51 23.05
C GLN A 396 -6.55 3.48 21.92
N ARG A 397 -7.76 3.96 22.20
CA ARG A 397 -8.89 3.98 21.25
C ARG A 397 -8.68 4.95 20.08
N VAL A 398 -8.95 4.48 18.85
CA VAL A 398 -9.18 5.36 17.70
C VAL A 398 -10.57 5.98 17.83
N GLN A 399 -10.64 7.31 17.91
CA GLN A 399 -11.91 8.04 17.98
C GLN A 399 -12.33 8.46 16.56
N ALA A 400 -13.59 8.23 16.21
CA ALA A 400 -14.18 8.82 15.01
C ALA A 400 -14.23 10.36 15.16
N ALA A 401 -14.17 11.08 14.04
CA ALA A 401 -14.28 12.54 14.01
C ALA A 401 -15.59 12.97 14.71
N GLY A 402 -15.46 13.75 15.78
CA GLY A 402 -16.57 14.06 16.67
C GLY A 402 -17.56 15.02 16.03
N SER A 403 -18.85 14.72 16.20
CA SER A 403 -19.86 15.77 16.29
C SER A 403 -19.62 16.54 17.59
N GLU A 404 -19.53 17.87 17.50
CA GLU A 404 -19.40 18.72 18.67
C GLU A 404 -20.64 18.56 19.58
N LYS A 405 -20.42 18.31 20.87
CA LYS A 405 -21.46 18.49 21.87
C LYS A 405 -21.51 19.98 22.25
N PRO A 406 -22.70 20.57 22.43
CA PRO A 406 -22.81 21.94 22.94
C PRO A 406 -22.15 22.05 24.32
N SER A 407 -21.39 23.12 24.53
CA SER A 407 -20.91 23.48 25.85
C SER A 407 -22.08 23.90 26.75
N GLU A 408 -22.11 23.38 27.98
CA GLU A 408 -23.01 23.88 29.01
C GLU A 408 -22.64 25.33 29.35
N ALA A 409 -23.47 26.28 28.89
CA ALA A 409 -23.37 27.66 29.31
C ALA A 409 -23.86 27.79 30.76
N GLY A 410 -22.97 28.20 31.66
CA GLY A 410 -23.30 28.41 33.07
C GLY A 410 -24.38 29.46 33.27
N THR A 411 -25.30 29.19 34.19
CA THR A 411 -26.42 30.08 34.54
C THR A 411 -25.93 31.44 35.06
N PRO A 412 -26.41 32.59 34.55
CA PRO A 412 -26.05 33.89 35.10
C PRO A 412 -26.62 34.10 36.51
N GLN A 413 -25.76 34.56 37.42
CA GLN A 413 -26.13 34.94 38.78
C GLN A 413 -26.73 36.37 38.78
N PRO A 414 -27.82 36.64 39.52
CA PRO A 414 -28.44 37.97 39.52
C PRO A 414 -27.59 39.00 40.30
N PRO A 415 -27.60 40.29 39.90
CA PRO A 415 -26.81 41.34 40.56
C PRO A 415 -27.38 41.71 41.93
N ALA A 416 -26.48 42.00 42.89
CA ALA A 416 -26.85 42.52 44.20
C ALA A 416 -27.33 43.99 44.10
N PRO A 417 -28.26 44.43 44.97
CA PRO A 417 -28.71 45.81 44.99
C PRO A 417 -27.62 46.76 45.51
N GLY A 418 -27.45 47.90 44.83
CA GLY A 418 -26.61 48.98 45.31
C GLY A 418 -27.21 49.67 46.54
N VAL A 419 -26.34 50.20 47.39
CA VAL A 419 -26.68 51.11 48.50
C VAL A 419 -26.15 52.51 48.11
N GLU A 420 -26.93 53.54 48.42
CA GLU A 420 -26.59 54.96 48.23
C GLU A 420 -25.43 55.43 49.13
#